data_AF-A0A2U1SQ49-F1
#
_entry.id   AF-A0A2U1SQ49-F1
#
_cell.length_a   1.000
_cell.length_b   1.000
_cell.length_c   1.000
_cell.angle_alpha   90.00
_cell.angle_beta   90.00
_cell.angle_gamma   90.00
#
_symmetry.space_group_name_H-M   'P 1'
#
loop_
_entity.id
_entity.type
_entity.pdbx_description
1 polymer ?
#
loop_
_entity_poly.entity_id
_entity_poly.type
_entity_poly.pdbx_seq_one_letter_code
_entity_poly.pdbx_strand_id
1 'polypeptide(L)'
;MTHFAIRGSRQLMSEEFSAHLALAIRLENVGVLLGAGASKGVGGMVMSDVWALLTTEYAEQIRFLRDNKFLADGEPGNVEFLLDRLEIACLDGERTGADLTKLKAARHALRKAVLRAAILDEMLWSEPDQTILNPKLSDHIKLVSRLAGNRQPGQAAPWAFTTNYDLALEWSAEALGLHCVNGFSGTHDRAFRPSSFDLGLRNVQARGEARFGTYNLYLGKLHGSISWTASRSGSVCELPCASVKPLVDLFIASDQPDDWPGFMIFPGASKFVHTTAFVYGEIIRRFTEFLSRPNACLIVNGYGFADDHINRLIVSALQNPTLQLIIYLPEIDRLGIYDTLAATGEAIKPNEQLKRLLLAQLPQVTVRGFGAGGFFDALANDLPEPAMLDEVSERARQLEVLLKQATNIQVSKKPAGKADANKAVGAAPDAASAPGDGFEGLFE
;
A
#
# COMPACT_ATOMS: atom_id res chain seq x y z
N MET A 1 12.55 17.92 -30.03
CA MET A 1 12.09 16.52 -29.87
C MET A 1 11.70 16.37 -28.43
N THR A 2 10.45 16.01 -28.13
CA THR A 2 9.98 15.83 -26.75
C THR A 2 10.49 14.48 -26.25
N HIS A 3 11.49 14.53 -25.37
CA HIS A 3 12.05 13.34 -24.71
C HIS A 3 10.95 12.69 -23.84
N PHE A 4 10.77 11.37 -23.94
CA PHE A 4 9.72 10.65 -23.20
C PHE A 4 10.29 9.82 -22.05
N ALA A 5 11.37 9.08 -22.31
CA ALA A 5 12.09 8.28 -21.32
C ALA A 5 13.57 8.14 -21.69
N ILE A 6 14.38 7.61 -20.77
CA ILE A 6 15.81 7.36 -20.95
C ILE A 6 16.09 5.92 -20.54
N ARG A 7 16.76 5.15 -21.40
CA ARG A 7 17.19 3.78 -21.12
C ARG A 7 18.70 3.69 -21.19
N GLY A 8 19.34 3.48 -20.05
CA GLY A 8 20.79 3.66 -19.92
C GLY A 8 21.21 5.07 -20.36
N SER A 9 21.94 5.16 -21.47
CA SER A 9 22.34 6.43 -22.11
C SER A 9 21.46 6.86 -23.28
N ARG A 10 20.54 5.99 -23.74
CA ARG A 10 19.70 6.22 -24.92
C ARG A 10 18.39 6.90 -24.54
N GLN A 11 18.07 7.99 -25.23
CA GLN A 11 16.74 8.60 -25.14
C GLN A 11 15.73 7.79 -25.95
N LEU A 12 14.53 7.63 -25.40
CA LEU A 12 13.41 6.94 -26.03
C LEU A 12 12.32 7.93 -26.38
N MET A 13 11.79 7.79 -27.59
CA MET A 13 10.54 8.40 -28.01
C MET A 13 9.35 7.67 -27.38
N SER A 14 8.17 8.29 -27.39
CA SER A 14 6.96 7.73 -26.77
C SER A 14 6.66 6.32 -27.26
N GLU A 15 6.67 6.08 -28.58
CA GLU A 15 6.37 4.77 -29.16
C GLU A 15 7.39 3.70 -28.76
N GLU A 16 8.67 4.06 -28.71
CA GLU A 16 9.76 3.16 -28.30
C GLU A 16 9.63 2.76 -26.83
N PHE A 17 9.27 3.72 -25.97
CA PHE A 17 9.02 3.46 -24.56
C PHE A 17 7.79 2.58 -24.36
N SER A 18 6.66 2.88 -25.03
CA SER A 18 5.45 2.06 -24.94
C SER A 18 5.71 0.63 -25.41
N ALA A 19 6.47 0.44 -26.50
CA ALA A 19 6.87 -0.89 -26.95
C ALA A 19 7.77 -1.61 -25.93
N HIS A 20 8.74 -0.90 -25.35
CA HIS A 20 9.61 -1.44 -24.30
C HIS A 20 8.81 -1.87 -23.06
N LEU A 21 7.89 -1.03 -22.59
CA LEU A 21 7.04 -1.31 -21.44
C LEU A 21 6.10 -2.49 -21.70
N ALA A 22 5.51 -2.57 -22.90
CA ALA A 22 4.65 -3.68 -23.31
C ALA A 22 5.41 -5.02 -23.36
N LEU A 23 6.70 -5.03 -23.72
CA LEU A 23 7.55 -6.21 -23.62
C LEU A 23 7.90 -6.53 -22.16
N ALA A 24 8.24 -5.53 -21.36
CA ALA A 24 8.65 -5.70 -19.97
C ALA A 24 7.53 -6.29 -19.09
N ILE A 25 6.27 -5.86 -19.28
CA ILE A 25 5.11 -6.41 -18.54
C ILE A 25 4.73 -7.84 -18.96
N ARG A 26 5.22 -8.33 -20.10
CA ARG A 26 5.01 -9.71 -20.56
C ARG A 26 6.09 -10.68 -20.09
N LEU A 27 7.15 -10.17 -19.46
CA LEU A 27 8.17 -11.01 -18.83
C LEU A 27 7.53 -11.94 -17.79
N GLU A 28 8.20 -13.05 -17.49
CA GLU A 28 7.68 -14.11 -16.62
C GLU A 28 7.36 -13.61 -15.22
N ASN A 29 8.23 -12.75 -14.68
CA ASN A 29 8.13 -12.17 -13.35
C ASN A 29 7.93 -10.66 -13.47
N VAL A 30 6.81 -10.14 -12.99
CA VAL A 30 6.53 -8.70 -13.02
C VAL A 30 6.11 -8.24 -11.63
N GLY A 31 6.60 -7.08 -11.25
CA GLY A 31 6.15 -6.44 -10.05
C GLY A 31 6.35 -4.93 -10.05
N VAL A 32 5.71 -4.30 -9.08
CA VAL A 32 5.82 -2.86 -8.83
C VAL A 32 6.41 -2.62 -7.45
N LEU A 33 7.15 -1.52 -7.28
CA LEU A 33 7.49 -0.93 -6.00
C LEU A 33 6.87 0.45 -5.90
N LEU A 34 5.89 0.61 -5.01
CA LEU A 34 5.18 1.85 -4.80
C LEU A 34 5.62 2.54 -3.51
N GLY A 35 5.84 3.85 -3.58
CA GLY A 35 6.06 4.70 -2.42
C GLY A 35 4.96 5.73 -2.22
N ALA A 36 5.16 6.66 -1.29
CA ALA A 36 4.11 7.59 -0.85
C ALA A 36 3.55 8.45 -2.00
N GLY A 37 4.35 8.70 -3.05
CA GLY A 37 3.89 9.43 -4.24
C GLY A 37 2.78 8.71 -5.01
N ALA A 38 2.70 7.38 -4.93
CA ALA A 38 1.63 6.60 -5.55
C ALA A 38 0.27 6.85 -4.89
N SER A 39 0.26 6.95 -3.56
CA SER A 39 -0.95 7.15 -2.77
C SER A 39 -1.42 8.62 -2.74
N LYS A 40 -0.64 9.58 -3.25
CA LYS A 40 -0.99 11.01 -3.21
C LYS A 40 -2.31 11.32 -3.93
N GLY A 41 -2.56 10.71 -5.08
CA GLY A 41 -3.80 10.88 -5.85
C GLY A 41 -5.06 10.41 -5.11
N VAL A 42 -4.91 9.46 -4.18
CA VAL A 42 -6.00 8.92 -3.37
C VAL A 42 -6.13 9.59 -1.99
N GLY A 43 -5.40 10.68 -1.75
CA GLY A 43 -5.47 11.44 -0.50
C GLY A 43 -4.35 11.12 0.50
N GLY A 44 -3.40 10.26 0.12
CA GLY A 44 -2.18 10.06 0.90
C GLY A 44 -1.27 11.27 0.87
N MET A 45 -0.30 11.31 1.80
CA MET A 45 0.67 12.41 1.91
C MET A 45 2.08 11.92 1.59
N VAL A 46 2.82 12.68 0.80
CA VAL A 46 4.28 12.48 0.68
C VAL A 46 5.00 13.08 1.88
N MET A 47 6.28 12.72 2.09
CA MET A 47 7.04 13.19 3.26
C MET A 47 7.12 14.72 3.37
N SER A 48 7.12 15.47 2.25
CA SER A 48 7.06 16.94 2.29
C SER A 48 5.74 17.45 2.90
N ASP A 49 4.62 16.79 2.60
CA ASP A 49 3.30 17.15 3.11
C ASP A 49 3.20 16.80 4.60
N VAL A 50 3.77 15.65 5.01
CA VAL A 50 3.89 15.24 6.42
C VAL A 50 4.72 16.26 7.22
N TRP A 51 5.84 16.73 6.67
CA TRP A 51 6.67 17.76 7.31
C TRP A 51 5.99 19.13 7.37
N ALA A 52 5.22 19.51 6.35
CA ALA A 52 4.40 20.72 6.38
C ALA A 52 3.34 20.64 7.48
N LEU A 53 2.68 19.48 7.62
CA LEU A 53 1.72 19.21 8.68
C LEU A 53 2.36 19.32 10.07
N LEU A 54 3.51 18.66 10.27
CA LEU A 54 4.26 18.69 11.53
C LEU A 54 4.70 20.10 11.91
N THR A 55 5.17 20.88 10.95
CA THR A 55 5.64 22.24 11.19
C THR A 55 4.48 23.20 11.50
N THR A 56 3.30 22.96 10.93
CA THR A 56 2.13 23.84 11.08
C THR A 56 1.31 23.51 12.32
N GLU A 57 0.97 22.24 12.52
CA GLU A 57 0.07 21.81 13.59
C GLU A 57 0.81 21.37 14.88
N TYR A 58 2.08 21.00 14.79
CA TYR A 58 2.89 20.48 15.91
C TYR A 58 4.19 21.27 16.12
N ALA A 59 4.12 22.59 15.92
CA ALA A 59 5.28 23.48 15.95
C ALA A 59 6.07 23.44 17.28
N GLU A 60 5.37 23.30 18.41
CA GLU A 60 6.01 23.20 19.73
C GLU A 60 6.85 21.91 19.86
N GLN A 61 6.32 20.79 19.38
CA GLN A 61 7.02 19.50 19.40
C GLN A 61 8.23 19.54 18.47
N ILE A 62 8.10 20.12 17.28
CA ILE A 62 9.23 20.29 16.36
C ILE A 62 10.31 21.21 16.95
N ARG A 63 9.92 22.30 17.63
CA ARG A 63 10.88 23.16 18.34
C ARG A 63 11.60 22.39 19.44
N PHE A 64 10.88 21.61 20.25
CA PHE A 64 11.47 20.75 21.26
C PHE A 64 12.51 19.77 20.67
N LEU A 65 12.21 19.15 19.53
CA LEU A 65 13.13 18.23 18.86
C LEU A 65 14.42 18.92 18.38
N ARG A 66 14.34 20.17 17.93
CA ARG A 66 15.53 20.98 17.56
C ARG A 66 16.34 21.39 18.78
N ASP A 67 15.68 21.94 19.80
CA ASP A 67 16.31 22.40 21.05
C ASP A 67 17.09 21.26 21.74
N ASN A 68 16.62 20.01 21.59
CA ASN A 68 17.23 18.81 22.17
C ASN A 68 18.09 18.01 21.16
N LYS A 69 18.42 18.57 19.99
CA LYS A 69 19.33 17.98 19.00
C LYS A 69 18.87 16.63 18.41
N PHE A 70 17.59 16.30 18.48
CA PHE A 70 17.02 15.19 17.72
C PHE A 70 17.01 15.51 16.22
N LEU A 71 16.76 16.79 15.89
CA LEU A 71 16.74 17.38 14.56
C LEU A 71 17.84 18.42 14.42
N ALA A 72 18.47 18.47 13.24
CA ALA A 72 19.36 19.57 12.88
C ALA A 72 18.56 20.84 12.58
N ASP A 73 19.20 22.00 12.74
CA ASP A 73 18.58 23.29 12.43
C ASP A 73 18.35 23.44 10.93
N GLY A 74 17.15 23.89 10.55
CA GLY A 74 16.80 24.25 9.17
C GLY A 74 16.48 23.09 8.21
N GLU A 75 16.74 21.83 8.57
CA GLU A 75 16.46 20.69 7.68
C GLU A 75 15.33 19.78 8.18
N PRO A 76 14.39 19.36 7.30
CA PRO A 76 13.46 18.29 7.61
C PRO A 76 14.24 16.98 7.75
N GLY A 77 14.04 16.26 8.86
CA GLY A 77 14.69 14.97 9.11
C GLY A 77 13.98 13.80 8.43
N ASN A 78 14.57 12.60 8.53
CA ASN A 78 13.85 11.37 8.23
C ASN A 78 12.92 11.03 9.42
N VAL A 79 11.61 11.02 9.19
CA VAL A 79 10.58 10.78 10.23
C VAL A 79 10.75 9.43 10.92
N GLU A 80 11.09 8.38 10.18
CA GLU A 80 11.29 7.04 10.74
C GLU A 80 12.48 7.01 11.69
N PHE A 81 13.59 7.64 11.28
CA PHE A 81 14.77 7.72 12.12
C PHE A 81 14.54 8.58 13.38
N LEU A 82 13.70 9.61 13.30
CA LEU A 82 13.30 10.39 14.47
C LEU A 82 12.44 9.58 15.43
N LEU A 83 11.49 8.81 14.91
CA LEU A 83 10.68 7.90 15.72
C LEU A 83 11.56 6.88 16.45
N ASP A 84 12.56 6.31 15.79
CA ASP A 84 13.55 5.41 16.41
C ASP A 84 14.33 6.09 17.54
N ARG A 85 14.88 7.27 17.28
CA ARG A 85 15.64 8.04 18.28
C ARG A 85 14.79 8.39 19.50
N LEU A 86 13.53 8.78 19.27
CA LEU A 86 12.59 9.08 20.34
C LEU A 86 12.20 7.85 21.15
N GLU A 87 12.05 6.70 20.49
CA GLU A 87 11.79 5.43 21.18
C GLU A 87 12.95 5.09 22.13
N ILE A 88 14.19 5.15 21.64
CA ILE A 88 15.40 4.90 22.44
C ILE A 88 15.48 5.90 23.61
N ALA A 89 15.26 7.20 23.34
CA ALA A 89 15.31 8.24 24.37
C ALA A 89 14.23 8.05 25.45
N CYS A 90 13.02 7.60 25.06
CA CYS A 90 11.98 7.24 26.01
C CYS A 90 12.42 6.08 26.91
N LEU A 91 12.96 4.99 26.34
CA LEU A 91 13.43 3.82 27.10
C LEU A 91 14.55 4.18 28.08
N ASP A 92 15.52 4.99 27.65
CA ASP A 92 16.61 5.46 28.52
C ASP A 92 16.12 6.40 29.63
N GLY A 93 15.16 7.26 29.31
CA GLY A 93 14.53 8.15 30.29
C GLY A 93 13.70 7.38 31.32
N GLU A 94 12.99 6.32 30.92
CA GLU A 94 12.28 5.42 31.85
C GLU A 94 13.26 4.74 32.81
N ARG A 95 14.39 4.24 32.30
CA ARG A 95 15.44 3.61 33.12
C ARG A 95 16.04 4.58 34.15
N THR A 96 16.11 5.86 33.83
CA THR A 96 16.74 6.89 34.68
C THR A 96 15.75 7.70 35.52
N GLY A 97 14.44 7.47 35.34
CA GLY A 97 13.38 8.21 36.03
C GLY A 97 13.24 9.68 35.57
N ALA A 98 13.63 9.97 34.33
CA ALA A 98 13.52 11.32 33.75
C ALA A 98 12.07 11.70 33.43
N ASP A 99 11.80 13.00 33.30
CA ASP A 99 10.53 13.50 32.77
C ASP A 99 10.46 13.24 31.24
N LEU A 100 9.46 12.45 30.84
CA LEU A 100 9.27 11.99 29.47
C LEU A 100 8.13 12.71 28.75
N THR A 101 7.40 13.62 29.41
CA THR A 101 6.16 14.19 28.87
C THR A 101 6.38 14.83 27.48
N LYS A 102 7.44 15.60 27.30
CA LYS A 102 7.75 16.25 26.03
C LYS A 102 8.22 15.26 24.94
N LEU A 103 9.00 14.25 25.32
CA LEU A 103 9.45 13.19 24.41
C LEU A 103 8.26 12.38 23.88
N LYS A 104 7.38 11.95 24.78
CA LYS A 104 6.17 11.19 24.44
C LYS A 104 5.21 12.03 23.61
N ALA A 105 5.04 13.31 23.91
CA ALA A 105 4.25 14.24 23.10
C ALA A 105 4.81 14.42 21.67
N ALA A 106 6.14 14.57 21.51
CA ALA A 106 6.76 14.66 20.20
C ALA A 106 6.62 13.36 19.38
N ARG A 107 6.81 12.21 20.04
CA ARG A 107 6.58 10.88 19.44
C ARG A 107 5.12 10.71 19.01
N HIS A 108 4.18 11.13 19.84
CA HIS A 108 2.75 11.10 19.54
C HIS A 108 2.42 11.96 18.31
N ALA A 109 2.92 13.18 18.23
CA ALA A 109 2.74 14.07 17.08
C ALA A 109 3.25 13.45 15.76
N LEU A 110 4.44 12.86 15.76
CA LEU A 110 4.99 12.15 14.59
C LEU A 110 4.11 10.98 14.17
N ARG A 111 3.66 10.15 15.13
CA ARG A 111 2.76 9.02 14.86
C ARG A 111 1.41 9.49 14.30
N LYS A 112 0.83 10.58 14.82
CA LYS A 112 -0.41 11.18 14.29
C LYS A 112 -0.24 11.65 12.85
N ALA A 113 0.86 12.33 12.54
CA ALA A 113 1.15 12.80 11.18
C ALA A 113 1.30 11.62 10.20
N VAL A 114 1.99 10.55 10.62
CA VAL A 114 2.14 9.33 9.82
C VAL A 114 0.80 8.62 9.58
N LEU A 115 -0.05 8.51 10.60
CA LEU A 115 -1.37 7.89 10.42
C LEU A 115 -2.28 8.71 9.52
N ARG A 116 -2.29 10.04 9.67
CA ARG A 116 -3.03 10.95 8.77
C ARG A 116 -2.60 10.82 7.32
N ALA A 117 -1.31 10.58 7.08
CA ALA A 117 -0.78 10.32 5.74
C ALA A 117 -1.29 9.01 5.11
N ALA A 118 -1.65 8.03 5.94
CA ALA A 118 -2.03 6.68 5.52
C ALA A 118 -3.55 6.43 5.45
N ILE A 119 -4.38 7.38 5.90
CA ILE A 119 -5.85 7.27 5.85
C ILE A 119 -6.36 7.32 4.41
N LEU A 120 -5.70 8.07 3.51
CA LEU A 120 -6.17 8.29 2.15
C LEU A 120 -7.53 9.03 2.13
N ASP A 121 -8.49 8.54 1.35
CA ASP A 121 -9.83 9.12 1.25
C ASP A 121 -10.79 8.46 2.26
N GLU A 122 -11.52 9.28 3.02
CA GLU A 122 -12.46 8.83 4.06
C GLU A 122 -13.55 7.89 3.53
N MET A 123 -13.98 8.04 2.27
CA MET A 123 -15.03 7.20 1.67
C MET A 123 -14.61 5.72 1.61
N LEU A 124 -13.31 5.44 1.47
CA LEU A 124 -12.79 4.07 1.41
C LEU A 124 -13.01 3.31 2.73
N TRP A 125 -13.12 4.03 3.84
CA TRP A 125 -13.35 3.46 5.16
C TRP A 125 -14.83 3.30 5.48
N SER A 126 -15.66 4.26 5.06
CA SER A 126 -17.10 4.25 5.35
C SER A 126 -17.88 3.29 4.46
N GLU A 127 -17.45 3.12 3.21
CA GLU A 127 -18.15 2.32 2.19
C GLU A 127 -17.20 1.34 1.47
N PRO A 128 -16.60 0.37 2.20
CA PRO A 128 -15.57 -0.52 1.66
C PRO A 128 -16.07 -1.44 0.52
N ASP A 129 -17.38 -1.70 0.45
CA ASP A 129 -18.02 -2.47 -0.62
C ASP A 129 -18.20 -1.69 -1.93
N GLN A 130 -18.02 -0.35 -1.89
CA GLN A 130 -18.14 0.55 -3.03
C GLN A 130 -16.80 1.14 -3.48
N THR A 131 -15.68 0.58 -3.02
CA THR A 131 -14.31 1.01 -3.37
C THR A 131 -14.08 1.14 -4.88
N ILE A 132 -14.68 0.25 -5.69
CA ILE A 132 -14.60 0.30 -7.16
C ILE A 132 -15.19 1.59 -7.76
N LEU A 133 -16.13 2.24 -7.06
CA LEU A 133 -16.76 3.48 -7.48
C LEU A 133 -15.99 4.73 -7.04
N ASN A 134 -15.00 4.58 -6.16
CA ASN A 134 -14.24 5.73 -5.67
C ASN A 134 -13.34 6.28 -6.80
N PRO A 135 -13.58 7.49 -7.32
CA PRO A 135 -12.84 8.02 -8.45
C PRO A 135 -11.36 8.23 -8.14
N LYS A 136 -11.01 8.46 -6.87
CA LYS A 136 -9.62 8.67 -6.46
C LYS A 136 -8.80 7.37 -6.41
N LEU A 137 -9.45 6.22 -6.30
CA LEU A 137 -8.78 4.90 -6.34
C LEU A 137 -8.61 4.39 -7.79
N SER A 138 -9.20 5.08 -8.78
CA SER A 138 -9.25 4.62 -10.18
C SER A 138 -7.90 4.27 -10.78
N ASP A 139 -6.84 5.04 -10.49
CA ASP A 139 -5.50 4.75 -11.02
C ASP A 139 -4.84 3.53 -10.37
N HIS A 140 -5.13 3.24 -9.09
CA HIS A 140 -4.65 2.02 -8.44
C HIS A 140 -5.39 0.79 -9.00
N ILE A 141 -6.72 0.88 -9.16
CA ILE A 141 -7.52 -0.15 -9.81
C ILE A 141 -7.01 -0.39 -11.24
N LYS A 142 -6.74 0.66 -12.00
CA LYS A 142 -6.20 0.59 -13.36
C LYS A 142 -4.84 -0.09 -13.39
N LEU A 143 -3.93 0.27 -12.48
CA LEU A 143 -2.62 -0.37 -12.33
C LEU A 143 -2.77 -1.87 -12.07
N VAL A 144 -3.55 -2.25 -11.06
CA VAL A 144 -3.72 -3.65 -10.66
C VAL A 144 -4.40 -4.45 -11.79
N SER A 145 -5.43 -3.88 -12.43
CA SER A 145 -6.12 -4.47 -13.58
C SER A 145 -5.13 -4.73 -14.74
N ARG A 146 -4.29 -3.75 -15.09
CA ARG A 146 -3.31 -3.91 -16.18
C ARG A 146 -2.20 -4.90 -15.83
N LEU A 147 -1.70 -4.91 -14.59
CA LEU A 147 -0.71 -5.90 -14.15
C LEU A 147 -1.26 -7.33 -14.16
N ALA A 148 -2.46 -7.52 -13.60
CA ALA A 148 -3.09 -8.82 -13.50
C ALA A 148 -3.59 -9.32 -14.85
N GLY A 149 -4.23 -8.47 -15.66
CA GLY A 149 -4.85 -8.85 -16.93
C GLY A 149 -3.90 -9.08 -18.09
N ASN A 150 -2.68 -8.52 -18.05
CA ASN A 150 -1.66 -8.79 -19.07
C ASN A 150 -0.90 -10.12 -18.83
N ARG A 151 -1.22 -10.87 -17.77
CA ARG A 151 -0.61 -12.19 -17.52
C ARG A 151 -1.16 -13.23 -18.48
N GLN A 152 -0.29 -14.07 -19.01
CA GLN A 152 -0.69 -15.23 -19.80
C GLN A 152 -0.92 -16.46 -18.90
N PRO A 153 -1.74 -17.43 -19.33
CA PRO A 153 -1.90 -18.69 -18.62
C PRO A 153 -0.56 -19.36 -18.32
N GLY A 154 -0.37 -19.79 -17.08
CA GLY A 154 0.87 -20.42 -16.62
C GLY A 154 1.97 -19.45 -16.17
N GLN A 155 1.85 -18.16 -16.47
CA GLN A 155 2.75 -17.17 -15.90
C GLN A 155 2.42 -16.87 -14.42
N ALA A 156 3.45 -16.52 -13.65
CA ALA A 156 3.26 -16.10 -12.26
C ALA A 156 2.36 -14.85 -12.16
N ALA A 157 1.62 -14.77 -11.05
CA ALA A 157 0.88 -13.58 -10.69
C ALA A 157 1.84 -12.41 -10.38
N PRO A 158 1.43 -11.16 -10.61
CA PRO A 158 2.29 -10.02 -10.38
C PRO A 158 2.48 -9.78 -8.88
N TRP A 159 3.60 -9.13 -8.55
CA TRP A 159 3.91 -8.65 -7.21
C TRP A 159 3.69 -7.15 -7.09
N ALA A 160 3.09 -6.69 -6.01
CA ALA A 160 3.09 -5.30 -5.59
C ALA A 160 3.86 -5.20 -4.28
N PHE A 161 5.02 -4.56 -4.34
CA PHE A 161 5.79 -4.17 -3.16
C PHE A 161 5.46 -2.71 -2.85
N THR A 162 5.37 -2.37 -1.57
CA THR A 162 5.12 -0.98 -1.16
C THR A 162 5.81 -0.65 0.16
N THR A 163 6.27 0.59 0.26
CA THR A 163 6.71 1.18 1.54
C THR A 163 5.55 1.85 2.27
N ASN A 164 4.37 1.94 1.65
CA ASN A 164 3.24 2.65 2.21
C ASN A 164 2.52 1.79 3.25
N TYR A 165 2.04 2.45 4.30
CA TYR A 165 1.29 1.80 5.38
C TYR A 165 -0.21 1.66 5.06
N ASP A 166 -0.69 2.42 4.08
CA ASP A 166 -2.10 2.51 3.66
C ASP A 166 -2.62 1.24 2.97
N LEU A 167 -3.94 1.17 2.71
CA LEU A 167 -4.62 -0.02 2.17
C LEU A 167 -5.01 0.10 0.69
N ALA A 168 -4.42 1.03 -0.08
CA ALA A 168 -4.85 1.31 -1.46
C ALA A 168 -4.79 0.09 -2.38
N LEU A 169 -3.74 -0.74 -2.24
CA LEU A 169 -3.54 -1.92 -3.07
C LEU A 169 -4.50 -3.06 -2.72
N GLU A 170 -4.78 -3.27 -1.44
CA GLU A 170 -5.76 -4.24 -0.97
C GLU A 170 -7.16 -3.90 -1.49
N TRP A 171 -7.61 -2.65 -1.29
CA TRP A 171 -8.91 -2.22 -1.82
C TRP A 171 -8.98 -2.32 -3.34
N SER A 172 -7.89 -2.03 -4.05
CA SER A 172 -7.85 -2.16 -5.51
C SER A 172 -7.94 -3.62 -5.97
N ALA A 173 -7.26 -4.52 -5.26
CA ALA A 173 -7.35 -5.96 -5.54
C ALA A 173 -8.76 -6.50 -5.24
N GLU A 174 -9.35 -6.12 -4.11
CA GLU A 174 -10.72 -6.51 -3.72
C GLU A 174 -11.78 -5.96 -4.69
N ALA A 175 -11.66 -4.71 -5.13
CA ALA A 175 -12.52 -4.11 -6.15
C ALA A 175 -12.52 -4.91 -7.46
N LEU A 176 -11.36 -5.47 -7.83
CA LEU A 176 -11.21 -6.34 -9.00
C LEU A 176 -11.54 -7.82 -8.70
N GLY A 177 -11.87 -8.17 -7.45
CA GLY A 177 -12.09 -9.54 -6.99
C GLY A 177 -10.86 -10.44 -7.14
N LEU A 178 -9.67 -9.84 -7.09
CA LEU A 178 -8.41 -10.56 -6.99
C LEU A 178 -8.17 -10.94 -5.53
N HIS A 179 -7.59 -12.11 -5.32
CA HIS A 179 -7.12 -12.52 -4.01
C HIS A 179 -5.78 -11.84 -3.71
N CYS A 180 -5.81 -10.91 -2.75
CA CYS A 180 -4.60 -10.25 -2.25
C CYS A 180 -3.85 -11.20 -1.31
N VAL A 181 -2.72 -11.73 -1.78
CA VAL A 181 -1.86 -12.64 -0.99
C VAL A 181 -0.74 -11.82 -0.35
N ASN A 182 -0.92 -11.49 0.93
CA ASN A 182 -0.02 -10.61 1.69
C ASN A 182 0.69 -11.30 2.87
N GLY A 183 0.68 -12.63 2.93
CA GLY A 183 1.27 -13.39 4.02
C GLY A 183 0.32 -13.71 5.16
N PHE A 184 -0.89 -13.13 5.18
CA PHE A 184 -1.88 -13.36 6.24
C PHE A 184 -3.03 -14.24 5.76
N SER A 185 -3.37 -15.25 6.57
CA SER A 185 -4.42 -16.21 6.25
C SER A 185 -5.34 -16.47 7.44
N GLY A 186 -6.59 -16.82 7.17
CA GLY A 186 -7.62 -17.05 8.18
C GLY A 186 -8.88 -16.24 7.89
N THR A 187 -9.98 -16.60 8.55
CA THR A 187 -11.27 -15.92 8.38
C THR A 187 -11.57 -14.99 9.56
N HIS A 188 -11.38 -15.50 10.79
CA HIS A 188 -11.65 -14.74 12.02
C HIS A 188 -10.38 -14.13 12.61
N ASP A 189 -9.28 -14.85 12.50
CA ASP A 189 -7.94 -14.38 12.89
C ASP A 189 -7.02 -14.55 11.69
N ARG A 190 -6.74 -13.45 11.00
CA ARG A 190 -5.81 -13.42 9.87
C ARG A 190 -4.40 -13.34 10.40
N ALA A 191 -3.85 -14.48 10.80
CA ALA A 191 -2.48 -14.60 11.32
C ALA A 191 -1.45 -14.67 10.18
N PHE A 192 -0.26 -14.12 10.43
CA PHE A 192 0.85 -14.18 9.49
C PHE A 192 1.35 -15.62 9.35
N ARG A 193 1.23 -16.16 8.13
CA ARG A 193 1.73 -17.47 7.71
C ARG A 193 2.51 -17.30 6.39
N PRO A 194 3.85 -17.29 6.44
CA PRO A 194 4.71 -17.11 5.26
C PRO A 194 4.41 -18.05 4.10
N SER A 195 3.98 -19.28 4.41
CA SER A 195 3.61 -20.29 3.41
C SER A 195 2.45 -19.88 2.53
N SER A 196 1.65 -18.89 2.93
CA SER A 196 0.57 -18.35 2.08
C SER A 196 1.09 -17.68 0.81
N PHE A 197 2.31 -17.11 0.82
CA PHE A 197 2.96 -16.59 -0.38
C PHE A 197 3.29 -17.67 -1.41
N ASP A 198 3.37 -18.93 -0.99
CA ASP A 198 3.65 -20.07 -1.85
C ASP A 198 2.35 -20.69 -2.42
N LEU A 199 1.19 -20.14 -2.07
CA LEU A 199 -0.12 -20.56 -2.55
C LEU A 199 -0.67 -19.57 -3.59
N GLY A 200 -1.58 -20.05 -4.43
CA GLY A 200 -2.28 -19.22 -5.41
C GLY A 200 -3.59 -19.86 -5.86
N LEU A 201 -4.63 -19.04 -6.05
CA LEU A 201 -5.90 -19.48 -6.61
C LEU A 201 -5.79 -19.68 -8.11
N ARG A 202 -6.35 -20.79 -8.59
CA ARG A 202 -6.51 -21.10 -10.01
C ARG A 202 -7.89 -21.67 -10.28
N ASN A 203 -8.45 -21.35 -11.43
CA ASN A 203 -9.70 -21.96 -11.87
C ASN A 203 -9.43 -23.35 -12.47
N VAL A 204 -9.72 -24.40 -11.70
CA VAL A 204 -9.52 -25.80 -12.13
C VAL A 204 -10.58 -26.30 -13.12
N GLN A 205 -11.70 -25.58 -13.28
CA GLN A 205 -12.80 -25.94 -14.16
C GLN A 205 -12.73 -25.23 -15.52
N ALA A 206 -11.78 -24.32 -15.73
CA ALA A 206 -11.57 -23.64 -17.00
C ALA A 206 -11.15 -24.66 -18.08
N ARG A 207 -12.12 -25.21 -18.82
CA ARG A 207 -11.90 -26.15 -19.92
C ARG A 207 -11.69 -25.38 -21.21
N GLY A 208 -10.44 -25.21 -21.64
CA GLY A 208 -10.11 -24.70 -22.98
C GLY A 208 -10.26 -23.18 -23.17
N GLU A 209 -10.94 -22.47 -22.28
CA GLU A 209 -10.86 -21.01 -22.19
C GLU A 209 -9.57 -20.63 -21.46
N ALA A 210 -8.53 -20.34 -22.23
CA ALA A 210 -7.37 -19.61 -21.73
C ALA A 210 -7.84 -18.21 -21.28
N ARG A 211 -8.31 -18.11 -20.03
CA ARG A 211 -8.57 -16.80 -19.42
C ARG A 211 -7.23 -16.09 -19.30
N PHE A 212 -7.12 -14.94 -19.96
CA PHE A 212 -6.00 -14.04 -19.75
C PHE A 212 -6.11 -13.46 -18.35
N GLY A 213 -4.96 -13.32 -17.72
CA GLY A 213 -4.80 -12.78 -16.39
C GLY A 213 -4.65 -13.80 -15.28
N THR A 214 -4.76 -13.33 -14.05
CA THR A 214 -4.57 -14.10 -12.82
C THR A 214 -5.65 -13.74 -11.80
N TYR A 215 -5.87 -14.63 -10.84
CA TYR A 215 -6.78 -14.42 -9.72
C TYR A 215 -6.09 -13.90 -8.47
N ASN A 216 -4.78 -13.71 -8.50
CA ASN A 216 -4.00 -13.31 -7.34
C ASN A 216 -3.20 -12.04 -7.61
N LEU A 217 -3.02 -11.23 -6.57
CA LEU A 217 -1.99 -10.20 -6.49
C LEU A 217 -1.15 -10.51 -5.25
N TYR A 218 0.16 -10.71 -5.42
CA TYR A 218 1.04 -10.84 -4.27
C TYR A 218 1.38 -9.45 -3.73
N LEU A 219 1.24 -9.22 -2.43
CA LEU A 219 1.48 -7.93 -1.80
C LEU A 219 2.56 -8.04 -0.73
N GLY A 220 3.66 -7.29 -0.89
CA GLY A 220 4.73 -7.18 0.09
C GLY A 220 4.82 -5.77 0.68
N LYS A 221 4.33 -5.57 1.91
CA LYS A 221 4.47 -4.29 2.62
C LYS A 221 5.79 -4.22 3.38
N LEU A 222 6.77 -3.57 2.77
CA LEU A 222 8.15 -3.53 3.25
C LEU A 222 8.30 -2.79 4.58
N HIS A 223 7.42 -1.83 4.87
CA HIS A 223 7.46 -1.05 6.11
C HIS A 223 6.27 -1.29 7.05
N GLY A 224 5.53 -2.39 6.83
CA GLY A 224 4.38 -2.75 7.65
C GLY A 224 3.07 -2.10 7.16
N SER A 225 2.05 -2.13 8.02
CA SER A 225 0.70 -1.71 7.66
C SER A 225 -0.04 -1.12 8.85
N ILE A 226 -0.95 -0.19 8.59
CA ILE A 226 -1.92 0.26 9.60
C ILE A 226 -2.94 -0.83 9.97
N SER A 227 -3.06 -1.88 9.16
CA SER A 227 -3.91 -3.03 9.44
C SER A 227 -3.25 -4.08 10.34
N TRP A 228 -1.94 -4.02 10.60
CA TRP A 228 -1.25 -5.10 11.31
C TRP A 228 -1.15 -4.80 12.81
N THR A 229 -1.33 -5.82 13.64
CA THR A 229 -1.17 -5.72 15.09
C THR A 229 -0.55 -6.99 15.67
N ALA A 230 0.01 -6.87 16.87
CA ALA A 230 0.47 -8.03 17.63
C ALA A 230 -0.73 -8.65 18.37
N SER A 231 -0.91 -9.95 18.19
CA SER A 231 -1.86 -10.74 18.96
C SER A 231 -1.37 -10.92 20.41
N ARG A 232 -2.28 -11.33 21.31
CA ARG A 232 -1.93 -11.65 22.70
C ARG A 232 -0.94 -12.81 22.83
N SER A 233 -0.92 -13.73 21.86
CA SER A 233 0.03 -14.85 21.83
C SER A 233 1.39 -14.46 21.24
N GLY A 234 1.56 -13.20 20.86
CA GLY A 234 2.80 -12.69 20.27
C GLY A 234 2.94 -13.00 18.78
N SER A 235 1.94 -13.56 18.11
CA SER A 235 1.88 -13.65 16.65
C SER A 235 1.42 -12.32 16.03
N VAL A 236 1.68 -12.10 14.75
CA VAL A 236 1.18 -10.90 14.04
C VAL A 236 -0.11 -11.27 13.32
N CYS A 237 -1.14 -10.43 13.47
CA CYS A 237 -2.39 -10.56 12.75
C CYS A 237 -2.76 -9.29 12.00
N GLU A 238 -3.57 -9.45 10.97
CA GLU A 238 -4.14 -8.37 10.20
C GLU A 238 -5.60 -8.13 10.60
N LEU A 239 -5.89 -6.89 10.99
CA LEU A 239 -7.21 -6.41 11.34
C LEU A 239 -7.99 -6.02 10.08
N PRO A 240 -9.31 -6.30 10.05
CA PRO A 240 -10.16 -5.81 8.99
C PRO A 240 -10.31 -4.28 9.06
N CYS A 241 -10.53 -3.65 7.91
CA CYS A 241 -10.71 -2.20 7.75
C CYS A 241 -11.69 -1.60 8.79
N ALA A 242 -12.83 -2.27 9.01
CA ALA A 242 -13.85 -1.83 9.97
C ALA A 242 -13.37 -1.77 11.42
N SER A 243 -12.34 -2.54 11.79
CA SER A 243 -11.71 -2.49 13.12
C SER A 243 -10.56 -1.48 13.19
N VAL A 244 -9.89 -1.21 12.07
CA VAL A 244 -8.76 -0.28 12.00
C VAL A 244 -9.21 1.18 12.14
N LYS A 245 -10.25 1.60 11.41
CA LYS A 245 -10.67 3.02 11.37
C LYS A 245 -10.99 3.61 12.75
N PRO A 246 -11.80 2.96 13.61
CA PRO A 246 -12.10 3.51 14.93
C PRO A 246 -10.87 3.68 15.82
N LEU A 247 -9.89 2.77 15.71
CA LEU A 247 -8.63 2.84 16.44
C LEU A 247 -7.75 4.02 15.97
N VAL A 248 -7.68 4.23 14.65
CA VAL A 248 -6.97 5.37 14.06
C VAL A 248 -7.61 6.69 14.48
N ASP A 249 -8.94 6.80 14.38
CA ASP A 249 -9.68 8.02 14.71
C ASP A 249 -9.54 8.37 16.19
N LEU A 250 -9.66 7.38 17.08
CA LEU A 250 -9.46 7.58 18.52
C LEU A 250 -8.05 8.07 18.83
N PHE A 251 -7.03 7.48 18.20
CA PHE A 251 -5.64 7.89 18.42
C PHE A 251 -5.35 9.30 17.91
N ILE A 252 -5.86 9.66 16.73
CA ILE A 252 -5.67 11.00 16.15
C ILE A 252 -6.35 12.06 17.02
N ALA A 253 -7.55 11.76 17.54
CA ALA A 253 -8.29 12.64 18.43
C ALA A 253 -7.72 12.72 19.85
N SER A 254 -6.90 11.75 20.29
CA SER A 254 -6.30 11.74 21.63
C SER A 254 -5.16 12.76 21.75
N ASP A 255 -5.20 13.51 22.85
CA ASP A 255 -4.09 14.34 23.32
C ASP A 255 -3.23 13.64 24.38
N GLN A 256 -3.61 12.42 24.80
CA GLN A 256 -2.82 11.64 25.74
C GLN A 256 -1.63 11.00 25.02
N PRO A 257 -0.39 11.36 25.40
CA PRO A 257 0.78 10.75 24.79
C PRO A 257 0.94 9.32 25.32
N ASP A 258 1.05 8.35 24.41
CA ASP A 258 1.22 6.88 24.61
C ASP A 258 0.01 5.97 24.35
N ASP A 259 -1.10 6.49 23.85
CA ASP A 259 -2.28 5.68 23.46
C ASP A 259 -2.11 4.88 22.16
N TRP A 260 -0.89 4.47 21.80
CA TRP A 260 -0.63 3.80 20.52
C TRP A 260 -1.49 2.53 20.37
N PRO A 261 -2.33 2.39 19.32
CA PRO A 261 -3.25 1.25 19.18
C PRO A 261 -2.59 -0.10 18.92
N GLY A 262 -1.26 -0.17 18.96
CA GLY A 262 -0.51 -1.39 18.68
C GLY A 262 -0.25 -1.66 17.21
N PHE A 263 -0.53 -0.70 16.30
CA PHE A 263 -0.28 -0.90 14.88
C PHE A 263 1.20 -1.21 14.60
N MET A 264 1.42 -2.17 13.72
CA MET A 264 2.75 -2.61 13.30
C MET A 264 3.17 -1.88 12.03
N ILE A 265 3.44 -0.59 12.24
CA ILE A 265 4.23 0.22 11.32
C ILE A 265 5.69 0.07 11.76
N PHE A 266 6.57 -0.26 10.82
CA PHE A 266 8.00 -0.41 11.05
C PHE A 266 8.73 0.89 10.72
N PRO A 267 8.83 1.88 11.61
CA PRO A 267 9.89 2.86 11.49
C PRO A 267 11.18 2.17 11.94
N GLY A 268 12.13 2.08 11.02
CA GLY A 268 13.55 1.83 11.26
C GLY A 268 13.97 0.65 12.17
N ALA A 269 15.27 0.64 12.49
CA ALA A 269 15.99 -0.50 13.03
C ALA A 269 15.78 -0.72 14.54
N SER A 270 14.97 0.10 15.23
CA SER A 270 14.84 0.01 16.69
C SER A 270 13.78 -1.01 17.16
N LYS A 271 12.91 -1.49 16.27
CA LYS A 271 11.81 -2.43 16.64
C LYS A 271 12.14 -3.89 16.34
N PHE A 272 13.18 -4.41 16.99
CA PHE A 272 13.46 -5.85 16.98
C PHE A 272 12.82 -6.55 18.18
N VAL A 273 11.50 -6.57 18.26
CA VAL A 273 10.80 -7.65 19.00
C VAL A 273 10.85 -8.88 18.10
N HIS A 274 11.17 -10.07 18.65
CA HIS A 274 11.41 -11.30 17.87
C HIS A 274 10.35 -11.57 16.79
N THR A 275 9.06 -11.30 17.05
CA THR A 275 7.98 -11.54 16.07
C THR A 275 7.90 -10.48 14.96
N THR A 276 8.09 -9.20 15.28
CA THR A 276 8.12 -8.10 14.30
C THR A 276 9.27 -8.29 13.31
N ALA A 277 10.43 -8.70 13.83
CA ALA A 277 11.62 -9.02 13.04
C ALA A 277 11.36 -10.15 12.04
N PHE A 278 10.58 -11.15 12.43
CA PHE A 278 10.24 -12.29 11.56
C PHE A 278 9.38 -11.87 10.36
N VAL A 279 8.29 -11.12 10.58
CA VAL A 279 7.41 -10.66 9.48
C VAL A 279 8.17 -9.78 8.51
N TYR A 280 8.90 -8.78 9.02
CA TYR A 280 9.71 -7.90 8.19
C TYR A 280 10.77 -8.69 7.40
N GLY A 281 11.53 -9.57 8.07
CA GLY A 281 12.57 -10.37 7.45
C GLY A 281 12.03 -11.26 6.32
N GLU A 282 10.86 -11.85 6.51
CA GLU A 282 10.19 -12.66 5.49
C GLU A 282 9.77 -11.84 4.27
N ILE A 283 9.18 -10.65 4.46
CA ILE A 283 8.76 -9.80 3.34
C ILE A 283 9.97 -9.28 2.57
N ILE A 284 11.03 -8.88 3.26
CA ILE A 284 12.31 -8.51 2.62
C ILE A 284 12.88 -9.69 1.85
N ARG A 285 12.85 -10.91 2.40
CA ARG A 285 13.26 -12.12 1.69
C ARG A 285 12.48 -12.29 0.39
N ARG A 286 11.14 -12.20 0.42
CA ARG A 286 10.31 -12.30 -0.80
C ARG A 286 10.63 -11.23 -1.84
N PHE A 287 10.94 -10.00 -1.40
CA PHE A 287 11.38 -8.93 -2.31
C PHE A 287 12.73 -9.25 -2.95
N THR A 288 13.73 -9.69 -2.17
CA THR A 288 15.04 -10.08 -2.71
C THR A 288 14.98 -11.29 -3.64
N GLU A 289 14.11 -12.26 -3.34
CA GLU A 289 13.86 -13.42 -4.19
C GLU A 289 13.26 -12.99 -5.52
N PHE A 290 12.23 -12.13 -5.50
CA PHE A 290 11.64 -11.58 -6.72
C PHE A 290 12.68 -10.88 -7.60
N LEU A 291 13.50 -10.01 -7.00
CA LEU A 291 14.57 -9.28 -7.68
C LEU A 291 15.62 -10.21 -8.32
N SER A 292 15.85 -11.38 -7.72
CA SER A 292 16.82 -12.37 -8.19
C SER A 292 16.29 -13.29 -9.29
N ARG A 293 14.98 -13.22 -9.61
CA ARG A 293 14.38 -14.10 -10.62
C ARG A 293 14.88 -13.74 -12.02
N PRO A 294 15.07 -14.74 -12.91
CA PRO A 294 15.34 -14.47 -14.31
C PRO A 294 14.12 -13.80 -14.97
N ASN A 295 14.38 -12.97 -15.98
CA ASN A 295 13.34 -12.29 -16.75
C ASN A 295 12.33 -11.58 -15.84
N ALA A 296 12.84 -10.81 -14.89
CA ALA A 296 12.05 -10.03 -13.96
C ALA A 296 11.94 -8.57 -14.41
N CYS A 297 10.78 -7.96 -14.23
CA CYS A 297 10.56 -6.52 -14.37
C CYS A 297 10.11 -5.94 -13.04
N LEU A 298 10.85 -4.97 -12.51
CA LEU A 298 10.40 -4.14 -11.40
C LEU A 298 10.10 -2.73 -11.92
N ILE A 299 8.86 -2.27 -11.72
CA ILE A 299 8.47 -0.89 -12.02
C ILE A 299 8.37 -0.09 -10.71
N VAL A 300 9.11 0.99 -10.58
CA VAL A 300 9.18 1.82 -9.38
C VAL A 300 8.44 3.14 -9.61
N ASN A 301 7.52 3.50 -8.73
CA ASN A 301 6.82 4.80 -8.78
C ASN A 301 6.53 5.34 -7.38
N GLY A 302 6.60 6.66 -7.22
CA GLY A 302 6.27 7.33 -5.97
C GLY A 302 7.23 7.03 -4.82
N TYR A 303 8.30 6.29 -5.07
CA TYR A 303 9.36 5.95 -4.13
C TYR A 303 10.53 6.93 -4.28
N GLY A 304 10.78 7.74 -3.25
CA GLY A 304 11.79 8.80 -3.28
C GLY A 304 13.24 8.34 -3.06
N PHE A 305 13.51 7.03 -3.05
CA PHE A 305 14.85 6.46 -2.80
C PHE A 305 15.49 6.97 -1.48
N ALA A 306 14.70 7.25 -0.44
CA ALA A 306 15.21 7.69 0.87
C ALA A 306 15.61 6.54 1.81
N ASP A 307 15.26 5.29 1.46
CA ASP A 307 15.57 4.09 2.25
C ASP A 307 16.82 3.40 1.70
N ASP A 308 17.93 3.54 2.44
CA ASP A 308 19.22 2.97 2.10
C ASP A 308 19.22 1.44 1.99
N HIS A 309 18.40 0.74 2.78
CA HIS A 309 18.35 -0.72 2.75
C HIS A 309 17.70 -1.20 1.46
N ILE A 310 16.50 -0.69 1.14
CA ILE A 310 15.79 -1.04 -0.10
C ILE A 310 16.65 -0.67 -1.32
N ASN A 311 17.28 0.50 -1.32
CA ASN A 311 18.17 0.93 -2.39
C ASN A 311 19.35 -0.01 -2.60
N ARG A 312 20.00 -0.49 -1.52
CA ARG A 312 21.08 -1.49 -1.62
C ARG A 312 20.59 -2.79 -2.24
N LEU A 313 19.38 -3.25 -1.90
CA LEU A 313 18.80 -4.46 -2.48
C LEU A 313 18.56 -4.30 -3.99
N ILE A 314 17.95 -3.17 -4.41
CA ILE A 314 17.72 -2.87 -5.83
C ILE A 314 19.05 -2.79 -6.60
N VAL A 315 20.03 -2.04 -6.09
CA VAL A 315 21.34 -1.89 -6.75
C VAL A 315 22.09 -3.22 -6.83
N SER A 316 22.05 -4.03 -5.77
CA SER A 316 22.68 -5.36 -5.78
C SER A 316 22.01 -6.30 -6.78
N ALA A 317 20.68 -6.21 -6.92
CA ALA A 317 19.92 -7.03 -7.85
C ALA A 317 20.23 -6.74 -9.32
N LEU A 318 20.75 -5.56 -9.67
CA LEU A 318 21.18 -5.25 -11.05
C LEU A 318 22.41 -6.04 -11.50
N GLN A 319 23.02 -6.83 -10.62
CA GLN A 319 23.96 -7.89 -11.02
C GLN A 319 23.27 -9.00 -11.83
N ASN A 320 21.95 -9.17 -11.69
CA ASN A 320 21.14 -10.03 -12.55
C ASN A 320 20.97 -9.35 -13.93
N PRO A 321 21.58 -9.88 -15.01
CA PRO A 321 21.58 -9.21 -16.30
C PRO A 321 20.20 -9.15 -16.98
N THR A 322 19.25 -9.96 -16.50
CA THR A 322 17.91 -10.09 -17.09
C THR A 322 16.87 -9.21 -16.38
N LEU A 323 17.18 -8.67 -15.21
CA LEU A 323 16.31 -7.77 -14.49
C LEU A 323 16.11 -6.49 -15.30
N GLN A 324 14.86 -6.10 -15.54
CA GLN A 324 14.51 -4.78 -16.07
C GLN A 324 14.00 -3.92 -14.93
N LEU A 325 14.58 -2.73 -14.77
CA LEU A 325 14.17 -1.75 -13.76
C LEU A 325 13.60 -0.52 -14.49
N ILE A 326 12.31 -0.24 -14.30
CA ILE A 326 11.64 0.91 -14.90
C ILE A 326 11.24 1.89 -13.79
N ILE A 327 11.78 3.10 -13.79
CA ILE A 327 11.58 4.08 -12.72
C ILE A 327 10.77 5.25 -13.28
N TYR A 328 9.68 5.59 -12.61
CA TYR A 328 8.90 6.80 -12.88
C TYR A 328 9.36 7.89 -11.90
N LEU A 329 10.04 8.91 -12.41
CA LEU A 329 10.69 9.95 -11.62
C LEU A 329 10.39 11.35 -12.21
N PRO A 330 9.46 12.11 -11.61
CA PRO A 330 9.05 13.42 -12.12
C PRO A 330 10.20 14.41 -12.33
N GLU A 331 11.14 14.41 -11.40
CA GLU A 331 12.23 15.39 -11.28
C GLU A 331 13.50 15.06 -12.07
N ILE A 332 13.49 14.02 -12.92
CA ILE A 332 14.69 13.52 -13.61
C ILE A 332 15.51 14.59 -14.36
N ASP A 333 14.82 15.55 -14.97
CA ASP A 333 15.40 16.66 -15.73
C ASP A 333 15.97 17.78 -14.85
N ARG A 334 15.63 17.81 -13.56
CA ARG A 334 16.13 18.76 -12.56
C ARG A 334 17.31 18.23 -11.75
N LEU A 335 17.70 16.97 -11.94
CA LEU A 335 18.80 16.35 -11.20
C LEU A 335 20.20 16.69 -11.76
N GLY A 336 20.28 17.20 -13.00
CA GLY A 336 21.55 17.52 -13.65
C GLY A 336 22.45 16.30 -13.87
N ILE A 337 21.88 15.11 -14.00
CA ILE A 337 22.63 13.84 -14.19
C ILE A 337 22.93 13.59 -15.66
N TYR A 338 22.02 13.95 -16.55
CA TYR A 338 22.16 13.74 -17.98
C TYR A 338 22.44 15.08 -18.65
N ASP A 339 23.67 15.29 -19.12
CA ASP A 339 24.09 16.52 -19.83
C ASP A 339 23.20 16.82 -21.04
N THR A 340 22.57 15.79 -21.61
CA THR A 340 21.67 15.91 -22.76
C THR A 340 20.28 16.47 -22.42
N LEU A 341 19.92 16.60 -21.14
CA LEU A 341 18.61 17.10 -20.71
C LEU A 341 18.69 18.59 -20.34
N ALA A 342 17.80 19.39 -20.92
CA ALA A 342 17.62 20.76 -20.48
C ALA A 342 16.91 20.78 -19.12
N ALA A 343 17.45 21.53 -18.16
CA ALA A 343 16.85 21.64 -16.83
C ALA A 343 15.53 22.43 -16.89
N THR A 344 14.44 21.82 -16.41
CA THR A 344 13.14 22.49 -16.28
C THR A 344 12.95 22.97 -14.83
N GLY A 345 13.53 24.13 -14.51
CA GLY A 345 13.41 24.77 -13.20
C GLY A 345 14.59 24.53 -12.25
N GLU A 346 14.36 24.71 -10.96
CA GLU A 346 15.45 24.71 -9.96
C GLU A 346 16.08 23.34 -9.80
N ALA A 347 17.42 23.32 -9.74
CA ALA A 347 18.20 22.11 -9.56
C ALA A 347 17.85 21.42 -8.23
N ILE A 348 17.55 20.14 -8.29
CA ILE A 348 17.28 19.30 -7.13
C ILE A 348 18.52 18.46 -6.88
N LYS A 349 19.02 18.45 -5.64
CA LYS A 349 20.10 17.55 -5.24
C LYS A 349 19.54 16.13 -5.09
N PRO A 350 19.90 15.17 -5.96
CA PRO A 350 19.42 13.80 -5.82
C PRO A 350 20.00 13.13 -4.56
N ASN A 351 19.29 12.11 -4.05
CA ASN A 351 19.89 11.15 -3.14
C ASN A 351 21.13 10.53 -3.81
N GLU A 352 22.24 10.42 -3.07
CA GLU A 352 23.51 9.87 -3.53
C GLU A 352 23.37 8.47 -4.18
N GLN A 353 22.49 7.62 -3.68
CA GLN A 353 22.28 6.28 -4.23
C GLN A 353 21.52 6.33 -5.57
N LEU A 354 20.46 7.13 -5.65
CA LEU A 354 19.75 7.38 -6.91
C LEU A 354 20.68 8.00 -7.95
N LYS A 355 21.52 8.95 -7.54
CA LYS A 355 22.55 9.55 -8.40
C LYS A 355 23.50 8.50 -8.96
N ARG A 356 24.04 7.61 -8.11
CA ARG A 356 24.93 6.52 -8.53
C ARG A 356 24.25 5.55 -9.49
N LEU A 357 23.00 5.17 -9.20
CA LEU A 357 22.20 4.30 -10.05
C LEU A 357 22.04 4.88 -11.47
N LEU A 358 21.67 6.16 -11.56
CA LEU A 358 21.45 6.83 -12.85
C LEU A 358 22.76 7.10 -13.60
N LEU A 359 23.84 7.46 -12.90
CA LEU A 359 25.16 7.67 -13.50
C LEU A 359 25.76 6.38 -14.08
N ALA A 360 25.38 5.22 -13.56
CA ALA A 360 25.82 3.94 -14.12
C ALA A 360 25.28 3.70 -15.53
N GLN A 361 24.20 4.40 -15.93
CA GLN A 361 23.60 4.35 -17.28
C GLN A 361 23.40 2.91 -17.81
N LEU A 362 23.00 2.00 -16.91
CA LEU A 362 22.83 0.59 -17.24
C LEU A 362 21.68 0.40 -18.25
N PRO A 363 21.83 -0.44 -19.28
CA PRO A 363 20.81 -0.65 -20.30
C PRO A 363 19.53 -1.33 -19.78
N GLN A 364 19.60 -1.92 -18.59
CA GLN A 364 18.48 -2.53 -17.85
C GLN A 364 17.63 -1.49 -17.13
N VAL A 365 18.16 -0.28 -16.91
CA VAL A 365 17.49 0.80 -16.17
C VAL A 365 16.87 1.75 -17.17
N THR A 366 15.55 1.87 -17.10
CA THR A 366 14.76 2.83 -17.87
C THR A 366 14.11 3.82 -16.92
N VAL A 367 14.21 5.12 -17.20
CA VAL A 367 13.61 6.19 -16.40
C VAL A 367 12.62 6.97 -17.25
N ARG A 368 11.37 7.00 -16.83
CA ARG A 368 10.28 7.82 -17.38
C ARG A 368 10.06 9.00 -16.43
N GLY A 369 10.02 10.22 -16.95
CA GLY A 369 9.91 11.42 -16.11
C GLY A 369 9.31 12.62 -16.81
N PHE A 370 9.89 13.80 -16.61
CA PHE A 370 9.48 15.09 -17.17
C PHE A 370 8.17 15.62 -16.57
N GLY A 371 8.20 15.92 -15.26
CA GLY A 371 7.04 16.44 -14.54
C GLY A 371 5.93 15.42 -14.46
N ALA A 372 4.78 15.72 -15.09
CA ALA A 372 3.58 14.88 -15.02
C ALA A 372 3.80 13.43 -15.48
N GLY A 373 4.75 13.17 -16.39
CA GLY A 373 5.09 11.81 -16.78
C GLY A 373 5.65 10.97 -15.62
N GLY A 374 6.30 11.56 -14.63
CA GLY A 374 6.79 10.77 -13.49
C GLY A 374 5.73 10.36 -12.48
N PHE A 375 4.49 10.86 -12.58
CA PHE A 375 3.45 10.62 -11.59
C PHE A 375 2.75 9.27 -11.77
N PHE A 376 1.99 8.88 -10.76
CA PHE A 376 1.38 7.56 -10.65
C PHE A 376 0.26 7.32 -11.66
N ASP A 377 -0.57 8.33 -11.91
CA ASP A 377 -1.59 8.32 -12.96
C ASP A 377 -0.96 8.03 -14.33
N ALA A 378 0.20 8.62 -14.59
CA ALA A 378 0.93 8.45 -15.81
C ALA A 378 1.53 7.02 -15.92
N LEU A 379 1.96 6.38 -14.82
CA LEU A 379 2.28 4.94 -14.80
C LEU A 379 1.05 4.09 -15.13
N ALA A 380 -0.06 4.35 -14.43
CA ALA A 380 -1.29 3.58 -14.60
C ALA A 380 -1.81 3.67 -16.05
N ASN A 381 -1.62 4.82 -16.72
CA ASN A 381 -2.01 5.06 -18.10
C ASN A 381 -1.03 4.51 -19.15
N ASP A 382 0.27 4.49 -18.87
CA ASP A 382 1.28 4.02 -19.82
C ASP A 382 1.27 2.49 -19.99
N LEU A 383 0.87 1.74 -18.96
CA LEU A 383 0.77 0.27 -19.04
C LEU A 383 -0.23 -0.15 -20.14
N PRO A 384 0.05 -1.20 -20.93
CA PRO A 384 -0.86 -1.61 -21.99
C PRO A 384 -2.19 -2.07 -21.43
N GLU A 385 -3.27 -1.79 -22.16
CA GLU A 385 -4.58 -2.34 -21.84
C GLU A 385 -4.54 -3.87 -21.92
N PRO A 386 -5.14 -4.57 -20.95
CA PRO A 386 -5.19 -6.02 -20.95
C PRO A 386 -5.99 -6.48 -22.19
N ALA A 387 -5.42 -7.41 -22.95
CA ALA A 387 -6.00 -7.82 -24.23
C ALA A 387 -7.44 -8.35 -24.11
N MET A 388 -7.79 -8.96 -22.96
CA MET A 388 -9.08 -9.59 -22.70
C MET A 388 -9.33 -9.68 -21.17
N LEU A 389 -9.24 -8.59 -20.42
CA LEU A 389 -9.91 -8.60 -19.10
C LEU A 389 -11.39 -8.49 -19.42
N ASP A 390 -12.07 -9.63 -19.31
CA ASP A 390 -13.44 -9.92 -19.68
C ASP A 390 -14.34 -8.67 -19.53
N GLU A 391 -14.47 -7.86 -20.60
CA GLU A 391 -15.28 -6.63 -20.60
C GLU A 391 -16.70 -6.94 -20.11
N VAL A 392 -17.14 -8.18 -20.33
CA VAL A 392 -18.41 -8.73 -19.87
C VAL A 392 -18.46 -8.84 -18.35
N SER A 393 -17.41 -9.30 -17.68
CA SER A 393 -17.34 -9.39 -16.21
C SER A 393 -17.24 -8.01 -15.54
N GLU A 394 -16.48 -7.08 -16.12
CA GLU A 394 -16.45 -5.69 -15.64
C GLU A 394 -17.81 -4.98 -15.87
N ARG A 395 -18.40 -5.11 -17.06
CA ARG A 395 -19.76 -4.59 -17.33
C ARG A 395 -20.82 -5.27 -16.48
N ALA A 396 -20.69 -6.56 -16.17
CA ALA A 396 -21.61 -7.28 -15.29
C ALA A 396 -21.50 -6.79 -13.84
N ARG A 397 -20.29 -6.53 -13.33
CA ARG A 397 -20.10 -5.91 -12.01
C ARG A 397 -20.63 -4.48 -11.97
N GLN A 398 -20.32 -3.67 -12.99
CA GLN A 398 -20.87 -2.31 -13.09
C GLN A 398 -22.41 -2.35 -13.14
N LEU A 399 -22.99 -3.28 -13.89
CA LEU A 399 -24.43 -3.50 -13.95
C LEU A 399 -24.99 -3.95 -12.59
N GLU A 400 -24.34 -4.89 -11.90
CA GLU A 400 -24.76 -5.33 -10.56
C GLU A 400 -24.77 -4.17 -9.56
N VAL A 401 -23.74 -3.32 -9.60
CA VAL A 401 -23.64 -2.13 -8.76
C VAL A 401 -24.72 -1.11 -9.11
N LEU A 402 -24.97 -0.84 -10.40
CA LEU A 402 -26.06 0.04 -10.86
C LEU A 402 -27.43 -0.50 -10.44
N LEU A 403 -27.63 -1.82 -10.50
CA LEU A 403 -28.86 -2.49 -10.05
C LEU A 403 -29.04 -2.35 -8.53
N LYS A 404 -27.98 -2.49 -7.73
CA LYS A 404 -28.00 -2.27 -6.27
C LYS A 404 -28.30 -0.81 -5.89
N GLN A 405 -27.76 0.14 -6.64
CA GLN A 405 -28.07 1.56 -6.46
C GLN A 405 -29.53 1.86 -6.82
N ALA A 406 -30.05 1.28 -7.90
CA ALA A 406 -31.45 1.43 -8.31
C ALA A 406 -32.43 0.81 -7.30
N THR A 407 -32.11 -0.32 -6.67
CA THR A 407 -32.95 -0.93 -5.63
C THR A 407 -32.93 -0.13 -4.33
N ASN A 408 -31.78 0.43 -3.91
CA ASN A 408 -31.71 1.31 -2.73
C ASN A 408 -32.55 2.60 -2.90
N ILE A 409 -32.67 3.13 -4.12
CA ILE A 409 -33.55 4.27 -4.45
C ILE A 409 -35.05 3.88 -4.37
N GLN A 410 -35.41 2.63 -4.68
CA GLN A 410 -36.79 2.15 -4.56
C GLN A 410 -37.19 1.89 -3.10
N VAL A 411 -36.25 1.43 -2.26
CA VAL A 411 -36.50 1.21 -0.83
C VAL A 411 -36.66 2.53 -0.07
N SER A 412 -35.90 3.58 -0.41
CA SER A 412 -36.04 4.91 0.21
C SER A 412 -37.28 5.70 -0.24
N LYS A 413 -37.90 5.32 -1.37
CA LYS A 413 -39.12 5.94 -1.91
C LYS A 413 -40.44 5.32 -1.41
N LYS A 414 -40.40 4.28 -0.55
CA LYS A 414 -41.63 3.72 0.03
C LYS A 414 -42.04 4.58 1.24
N PRO A 415 -43.16 5.34 1.21
CA PRO A 415 -43.57 6.14 2.35
C PRO A 415 -44.06 5.21 3.47
N ALA A 416 -43.75 5.56 4.71
CA ALA A 416 -44.41 5.03 5.90
C ALA A 416 -45.91 5.42 5.86
N GLY A 417 -46.74 4.56 5.29
CA GLY A 417 -48.20 4.66 5.36
C GLY A 417 -48.70 4.16 6.70
N LYS A 418 -49.35 5.05 7.46
CA LYS A 418 -50.02 4.74 8.73
C LYS A 418 -51.18 3.77 8.54
N ALA A 419 -51.31 2.91 9.56
CA ALA A 419 -52.38 2.02 9.99
C ALA A 419 -53.78 2.20 9.39
N ASP A 420 -54.45 1.07 9.16
CA ASP A 420 -55.88 0.93 9.41
C ASP A 420 -56.15 -0.27 10.31
N ALA A 421 -56.95 -0.01 11.34
CA ALA A 421 -57.36 -0.95 12.37
C ALA A 421 -58.66 -1.68 11.96
N ASN A 422 -58.81 -2.87 12.54
CA ASN A 422 -60.07 -3.58 12.81
C ASN A 422 -60.66 -4.51 11.73
N LYS A 423 -60.46 -5.83 11.91
CA LYS A 423 -61.53 -6.74 12.40
C LYS A 423 -61.03 -8.18 12.66
N ALA A 424 -61.09 -8.55 13.94
CA ALA A 424 -61.79 -9.71 14.50
C ALA A 424 -61.36 -11.18 14.20
N VAL A 425 -60.92 -11.82 15.31
CA VAL A 425 -61.36 -13.13 15.85
C VAL A 425 -60.66 -14.40 15.36
N GLY A 426 -60.05 -15.13 16.30
CA GLY A 426 -59.77 -16.57 16.15
C GLY A 426 -58.71 -17.17 17.07
N ALA A 427 -59.08 -17.43 18.34
CA ALA A 427 -58.63 -18.48 19.26
C ALA A 427 -57.14 -18.92 19.33
N ALA A 428 -56.57 -18.81 20.54
CA ALA A 428 -55.47 -19.67 21.02
C ALA A 428 -55.98 -21.11 21.24
N PRO A 429 -55.08 -22.11 21.23
CA PRO A 429 -54.79 -22.75 22.51
C PRO A 429 -53.31 -23.09 22.76
N ASP A 430 -52.97 -22.94 24.03
CA ASP A 430 -52.18 -23.79 24.92
C ASP A 430 -50.79 -24.33 24.57
N ALA A 431 -49.94 -24.11 25.58
CA ALA A 431 -48.59 -24.60 25.74
C ALA A 431 -48.53 -26.12 25.92
N ALA A 432 -47.46 -26.72 25.40
CA ALA A 432 -46.89 -27.95 25.92
C ALA A 432 -45.37 -27.95 25.76
N SER A 433 -44.72 -28.16 26.90
CA SER A 433 -43.31 -28.47 27.17
C SER A 433 -42.76 -29.68 26.40
N ALA A 434 -41.46 -29.68 26.11
CA ALA A 434 -40.52 -30.81 26.27
C ALA A 434 -39.06 -30.35 25.98
N PRO A 435 -38.01 -31.15 26.25
CA PRO A 435 -37.27 -31.18 27.50
C PRO A 435 -35.79 -30.80 27.32
N GLY A 436 -35.06 -30.76 28.44
CA GLY A 436 -33.61 -30.60 28.49
C GLY A 436 -32.81 -31.85 28.13
N ASP A 437 -31.49 -31.67 28.24
CA ASP A 437 -30.33 -32.57 28.10
C ASP A 437 -29.51 -32.18 26.87
N GLY A 438 -28.20 -31.91 26.91
CA GLY A 438 -27.17 -32.06 27.93
C GLY A 438 -25.85 -32.05 27.15
N PHE A 439 -25.02 -31.02 27.32
CA PHE A 439 -23.67 -30.97 26.73
C PHE A 439 -22.73 -30.33 27.77
N GLU A 440 -22.58 -31.03 28.90
CA GLU A 440 -21.38 -30.93 29.74
C GLU A 440 -20.42 -32.05 29.33
N GLY A 441 -19.15 -31.68 29.17
CA GLY A 441 -18.04 -32.61 28.97
C GLY A 441 -17.36 -32.42 27.62
N LEU A 442 -16.31 -31.60 27.61
CA LEU A 442 -15.06 -31.80 26.86
C LEU A 442 -14.11 -30.61 27.14
N PHE A 443 -13.63 -30.55 28.39
CA PHE A 443 -12.37 -29.90 28.74
C PHE A 443 -11.68 -30.76 29.78
N GLU A 444 -10.85 -31.69 29.32
CA GLU A 444 -9.59 -32.09 29.93
C GLU A 444 -8.55 -32.29 28.82
#